data_AF-A0A6A7AAH3-F1
#
_entry.id   AF-A0A6A7AAH3-F1
#
_cell.length_a   1.000
_cell.length_b   1.000
_cell.length_c   1.000
_cell.angle_alpha   90.00
_cell.angle_beta   90.00
_cell.angle_gamma   90.00
#
_symmetry.space_group_name_H-M   'P 1'
#
loop_
_entity.id
_entity.type
_entity.pdbx_description
1 polymer ?
#
loop_
_entity_poly.entity_id
_entity_poly.type
_entity_poly.pdbx_seq_one_letter_code
_entity_poly.pdbx_strand_id
1 'polypeptide(L)' 'MEAAGLMNSFPCLVVRGICDYADSHKNKRWQLYAAATAAAYAKGLLDMIP' A
#
# COMPACT_ATOMS: atom_id res chain seq x y z
N MET A 1 -6.81 -7.34 3.32
CA MET A 1 -7.13 -6.20 4.22
C MET A 1 -6.26 -6.35 5.46
N GLU A 2 -4.96 -6.02 5.38
CA GLU A 2 -4.01 -6.43 6.45
C GLU A 2 -3.59 -5.32 7.43
N ALA A 3 -3.65 -4.05 7.00
CA ALA A 3 -3.05 -2.92 7.71
C ALA A 3 -3.64 -2.68 9.10
N ALA A 4 -4.97 -2.74 9.23
CA ALA A 4 -5.65 -2.51 10.49
C ALA A 4 -5.23 -3.51 11.58
N GLY A 5 -4.90 -4.75 11.21
CA GLY A 5 -4.40 -5.76 12.15
C GLY A 5 -3.00 -5.44 12.66
N LEU A 6 -2.11 -4.98 11.76
CA LEU A 6 -0.72 -4.68 12.10
C LEU A 6 -0.59 -3.42 12.98
N MET A 7 -1.39 -2.39 12.71
CA MET A 7 -1.36 -1.12 13.46
C MET A 7 -1.71 -1.29 14.95
N ASN A 8 -2.46 -2.34 15.31
CA ASN A 8 -2.81 -2.63 16.70
C ASN A 8 -1.69 -3.37 17.46
N SER A 9 -0.71 -3.94 16.77
CA SER A 9 0.33 -4.78 17.38
C SER A 9 1.68 -4.09 17.52
N PHE A 10 1.99 -3.12 16.66
CA PHE A 10 3.24 -2.36 16.74
C PHE A 10 3.13 -1.01 16.00
N PRO A 11 3.93 0.00 16.37
CA PRO A 11 4.02 1.24 15.62
C PRO A 11 4.46 0.97 14.19
N CYS A 12 3.61 1.29 13.22
CA CYS A 12 3.92 1.09 11.81
C CYS A 12 3.30 2.17 10.92
N LEU A 13 3.93 2.38 9.77
CA LEU A 13 3.41 3.22 8.70
C LEU A 13 2.94 2.34 7.54
N VAL A 14 1.75 2.61 7.02
CA VAL A 14 1.13 1.82 5.95
C VAL A 14 1.31 2.55 4.62
N VAL A 15 2.05 1.94 3.70
CA VAL A 15 2.19 2.42 2.31
C VAL A 15 1.39 1.49 1.38
N ARG A 16 0.41 2.03 0.65
CA ARG A 16 -0.48 1.27 -0.24
C ARG A 16 -0.77 2.03 -1.53
N GLY A 17 -0.81 1.30 -2.63
CA GLY A 17 -1.33 1.80 -3.89
C GLY A 17 -2.82 1.52 -4.01
N ILE A 18 -3.53 2.35 -4.78
CA ILE A 18 -4.94 2.17 -5.08
C ILE A 18 -5.08 1.29 -6.33
N CYS A 19 -5.82 0.18 -6.21
CA CYS A 19 -6.01 -0.80 -7.29
C CYS A 19 -7.46 -0.98 -7.74
N ASP A 20 -8.43 -0.46 -6.99
CA ASP A 20 -9.84 -0.44 -7.36
C ASP A 20 -10.53 0.81 -6.78
N TYR A 21 -11.77 1.06 -7.22
CA TYR A 21 -12.59 2.20 -6.77
C TYR A 21 -13.43 1.89 -5.52
N ALA A 22 -13.23 0.73 -4.89
CA ALA A 22 -14.05 0.22 -3.80
C ALA A 22 -15.57 0.16 -4.11
N ASP A 23 -15.95 0.08 -5.38
CA ASP A 23 -17.32 -0.19 -5.80
C ASP A 23 -17.58 -1.70 -5.96
N SER A 24 -18.75 -2.07 -6.48
CA SER A 24 -19.10 -3.45 -6.77
C SER A 24 -18.22 -4.08 -7.87
N HIS A 25 -17.58 -3.27 -8.71
CA HIS A 25 -16.78 -3.75 -9.83
C HIS A 25 -15.33 -3.97 -9.42
N LYS A 26 -15.02 -5.20 -8.98
CA LYS A 26 -13.64 -5.58 -8.68
C LYS A 26 -12.75 -5.50 -9.91
N ASN A 27 -11.73 -4.65 -9.86
CA ASN A 27 -10.73 -4.52 -10.91
C ASN A 27 -9.37 -5.04 -10.43
N LYS A 28 -8.96 -6.21 -10.93
CA LYS A 28 -7.66 -6.81 -10.58
C LYS A 28 -6.51 -6.30 -11.44
N ARG A 29 -6.79 -5.63 -12.56
CA ARG A 29 -5.77 -5.23 -13.55
C ARG A 29 -4.74 -4.26 -12.96
N TRP A 30 -5.18 -3.37 -12.07
CA TRP A 30 -4.33 -2.34 -11.49
C TRP A 30 -3.52 -2.81 -10.28
N GLN A 31 -3.69 -4.05 -9.80
CA GLN A 31 -2.99 -4.54 -8.61
C GLN A 31 -1.47 -4.52 -8.76
N LEU A 32 -0.95 -4.94 -9.93
CA LEU A 32 0.49 -4.91 -10.21
C LEU A 32 1.04 -3.49 -10.21
N TYR A 33 0.32 -2.56 -10.85
CA TYR A 33 0.70 -1.15 -10.90
C TYR A 33 0.65 -0.50 -9.50
N ALA A 34 -0.41 -0.74 -8.75
CA ALA A 34 -0.58 -0.25 -7.39
C ALA A 34 0.52 -0.78 -6.46
N ALA A 35 0.88 -2.07 -6.57
CA ALA A 35 1.95 -2.67 -5.80
C ALA A 35 3.32 -2.06 -6.16
N ALA A 36 3.63 -1.93 -7.45
CA ALA A 36 4.88 -1.32 -7.92
C ALA A 36 5.02 0.15 -7.45
N THR A 37 3.93 0.92 -7.53
CA THR A 37 3.90 2.33 -7.10
C THR A 37 4.12 2.45 -5.58
N ALA A 38 3.44 1.61 -4.79
CA ALA A 38 3.62 1.58 -3.34
C ALA A 38 5.06 1.21 -2.95
N ALA A 39 5.64 0.21 -3.63
CA ALA A 39 7.02 -0.20 -3.39
C ALA A 39 8.04 0.89 -3.75
N ALA A 40 7.86 1.55 -4.90
CA ALA A 40 8.72 2.65 -5.32
C ALA A 40 8.67 3.84 -4.33
N TYR A 41 7.48 4.20 -3.86
CA TYR A 41 7.32 5.23 -2.83
C TYR A 41 7.98 4.81 -1.51
N ALA A 42 7.74 3.56 -1.05
CA ALA A 42 8.35 3.06 0.18
C ALA A 42 9.88 3.10 0.12
N LYS A 43 10.48 2.72 -1.02
CA LYS A 43 11.92 2.84 -1.24
C LYS A 43 12.41 4.28 -1.08
N GLY A 44 11.77 5.22 -1.78
CA GLY A 44 12.14 6.64 -1.69
C GLY A 44 11.95 7.22 -0.29
N LEU A 45 10.92 6.77 0.45
CA LEU A 45 10.72 7.16 1.83
C LEU A 45 11.86 6.66 2.74
N LEU A 46 12.25 5.38 2.59
CA LEU A 46 13.34 4.79 3.38
C LEU A 46 14.68 5.48 3.12
N ASP A 47 14.94 5.94 1.89
CA ASP A 47 16.16 6.71 1.60
C ASP A 47 16.21 8.07 2.30
N MET A 48 15.05 8.62 2.70
CA MET A 48 14.94 9.93 3.36
C MET A 48 14.91 9.84 4.88
N ILE A 49 14.74 8.63 5.42
CA ILE A 49 14.74 8.39 6.87
C ILE A 49 16.20 8.15 7.30
N PRO A 50 16.74 8.93 8.26
CA PRO A 50 18.11 8.80 8.75
C PRO A 50 18.42 7.44 9.40
#